data_AF-A0A258EVN0-F1
#
_entry.id   AF-A0A258EVN0-F1
#
_cell.length_a   1.000
_cell.length_b   1.000
_cell.length_c   1.000
_cell.angle_alpha   90.00
_cell.angle_beta   90.00
_cell.angle_gamma   90.00
#
_symmetry.space_group_name_H-M   'P 1'
#
loop_
_entity.id
_entity.type
_entity.pdbx_description
1 polymer ?
#
loop_
_entity_poly.entity_id
_entity_poly.type
_entity_poly.pdbx_seq_one_letter_code
_entity_poly.pdbx_strand_id
1 'polypeptide(L)'
;MLTFIFAFWLSLFQADSAESAKLQKLIAERDQLHSQWKASEGKKTGIFGNRTKKDMIETNDWLERILLKDNQIMDELRMQGSIEKVTISQEKEDYKSITMKLERDVQILKRALAEKESEVNQKISEQRTLEWTTLTLFLSTAGLSWWIYRIKKASA
;
A
#
# COMPACT_ATOMS: atom_id res chain seq x y z
N MET A 1 -10.25 -29.40 20.48
CA MET A 1 -11.08 -28.62 19.54
C MET A 1 -10.35 -27.36 19.08
N LEU A 2 -9.92 -26.47 19.98
CA LEU A 2 -9.13 -25.27 19.64
C LEU A 2 -7.79 -25.55 18.92
N THR A 3 -7.10 -26.63 19.30
CA THR A 3 -5.86 -27.09 18.64
C THR A 3 -6.08 -27.57 17.21
N PHE A 4 -7.21 -28.21 16.92
CA PHE A 4 -7.57 -28.64 15.57
C PHE A 4 -7.94 -27.45 14.68
N ILE A 5 -8.63 -26.45 15.23
CA ILE A 5 -8.97 -25.21 14.51
C ILE A 5 -7.70 -24.40 14.19
N PHE A 6 -6.76 -24.33 15.13
CA PHE A 6 -5.47 -23.66 14.93
C PHE A 6 -4.62 -24.38 13.88
N ALA A 7 -4.55 -25.72 13.92
CA ALA A 7 -3.85 -26.51 12.91
C ALA A 7 -4.49 -26.38 11.51
N PHE A 8 -5.82 -26.30 11.45
CA PHE A 8 -6.55 -26.07 10.20
C PHE A 8 -6.26 -24.68 9.62
N TRP A 9 -6.25 -23.64 10.46
CA TRP A 9 -5.85 -22.28 10.06
C TRP A 9 -4.40 -22.19 9.60
N LEU A 10 -3.48 -22.89 10.27
CA LEU A 10 -2.07 -22.95 9.87
C LEU A 10 -1.90 -23.64 8.51
N SER A 11 -2.69 -24.68 8.23
CA SER A 11 -2.66 -25.39 6.94
C SER A 11 -3.17 -24.53 5.76
N LEU A 12 -4.13 -23.63 6.01
CA LEU A 12 -4.62 -22.69 5.00
C LEU A 12 -3.60 -21.58 4.70
N PHE A 13 -2.72 -21.27 5.66
CA PHE A 13 -1.63 -20.31 5.48
C PHE A 13 -0.47 -20.87 4.64
N GLN A 14 -0.40 -22.20 4.48
CA GLN A 14 0.56 -22.87 3.59
C GLN A 14 0.04 -23.09 2.17
N ALA A 15 -1.04 -22.39 1.78
CA ALA A 15 -1.44 -22.35 0.38
C ALA A 15 -0.34 -21.64 -0.43
N ASP A 16 0.64 -22.42 -0.89
CA ASP A 16 1.65 -22.01 -1.86
C ASP A 16 0.94 -21.28 -3.00
N SER A 17 1.40 -20.06 -3.30
CA SER A 17 0.85 -19.29 -4.41
C SER A 17 0.93 -20.15 -5.68
N ALA A 18 -0.10 -20.11 -6.53
CA ALA A 18 -0.17 -20.95 -7.73
C ALA A 18 1.07 -20.77 -8.64
N GLU A 19 1.72 -19.60 -8.58
CA GLU A 19 3.01 -19.30 -9.22
C GLU A 19 4.21 -20.04 -8.59
N SER A 20 4.28 -20.11 -7.25
CA SER A 20 5.26 -20.91 -6.51
C SER A 20 5.15 -22.39 -6.91
N ALA A 21 3.91 -22.91 -7.01
CA ALA A 21 3.66 -24.30 -7.36
C ALA A 21 4.17 -24.68 -8.76
N LYS A 22 4.08 -23.76 -9.74
CA LYS A 22 4.58 -24.01 -11.10
C LYS A 22 6.11 -24.06 -11.16
N LEU A 23 6.77 -23.12 -10.50
CA LEU A 23 8.24 -23.10 -10.41
C LEU A 23 8.77 -24.35 -9.67
N GLN A 24 8.16 -24.69 -8.53
CA GLN A 24 8.51 -25.90 -7.76
C GLN A 24 8.36 -27.17 -8.62
N LYS A 25 7.31 -27.27 -9.44
CA LYS A 25 7.13 -28.37 -10.37
C LYS A 25 8.26 -28.46 -11.40
N LEU A 26 8.66 -27.33 -12.00
CA LEU A 26 9.77 -27.31 -12.98
C LEU A 26 11.10 -27.74 -12.34
N ILE A 27 11.36 -27.31 -11.11
CA ILE A 27 12.54 -27.71 -10.34
C ILE A 27 12.51 -29.21 -10.05
N ALA A 28 11.36 -29.75 -9.62
CA ALA A 28 11.22 -31.19 -9.38
C ALA A 28 11.44 -32.03 -10.65
N GLU A 29 10.92 -31.59 -11.80
CA GLU A 29 11.17 -32.22 -13.10
C GLU A 29 12.66 -32.19 -13.47
N ARG A 30 13.33 -31.06 -13.23
CA ARG A 30 14.77 -30.90 -13.46
C ARG A 30 15.60 -31.84 -12.57
N ASP A 31 15.24 -32.00 -11.31
CA ASP A 31 15.92 -32.92 -10.40
C ASP A 31 15.75 -34.38 -10.82
N GLN A 32 14.56 -34.74 -11.33
CA GLN A 32 14.32 -36.05 -11.92
C GLN A 32 15.24 -36.29 -13.13
N LEU A 33 15.37 -35.33 -14.04
CA LEU A 33 16.28 -35.41 -15.19
C LEU A 33 17.74 -35.52 -14.76
N HIS A 34 18.15 -34.75 -13.74
CA HIS A 34 19.50 -34.79 -13.20
C HIS A 34 19.83 -36.16 -12.59
N SER A 35 18.85 -36.79 -11.92
CA SER A 35 18.98 -38.16 -11.41
C SER A 35 19.17 -39.18 -12.55
N GLN A 36 18.42 -39.03 -13.64
CA GLN A 36 18.53 -39.89 -14.83
C GLN A 36 19.87 -39.69 -15.55
N TRP A 37 20.34 -38.44 -15.65
CA TRP A 37 21.67 -38.11 -16.16
C TRP A 37 22.76 -38.80 -15.33
N LYS A 38 22.71 -38.68 -13.99
CA LYS A 38 23.68 -39.32 -13.08
C LYS A 38 23.68 -40.84 -13.23
N ALA A 39 22.51 -41.45 -13.41
CA ALA A 39 22.40 -42.87 -13.70
C ALA A 39 23.03 -43.24 -15.06
N SER A 40 22.87 -42.40 -16.08
CA SER A 40 23.48 -42.61 -17.41
C SER A 40 25.00 -42.41 -17.41
N GLU A 41 25.51 -41.48 -16.60
CA GLU A 41 26.94 -41.19 -16.48
C GLU A 41 27.72 -42.38 -15.89
N GLY A 42 27.11 -43.09 -14.95
CA GLY A 42 27.66 -44.29 -14.34
C GLY A 42 27.66 -45.53 -15.24
N LYS A 43 26.91 -45.54 -16.36
CA LYS A 43 26.83 -46.69 -17.26
C LYS A 43 28.11 -46.80 -18.10
N LYS A 44 28.72 -47.99 -18.10
CA LYS A 44 29.83 -48.34 -18.97
C LYS A 44 29.50 -49.67 -19.65
N THR A 45 28.93 -49.61 -20.85
CA THR A 45 28.45 -50.81 -21.56
C THR A 45 29.49 -51.42 -22.49
N GLY A 46 30.68 -50.83 -22.58
CA GLY A 46 31.76 -51.36 -23.42
C GLY A 46 32.26 -52.70 -22.92
N ILE A 47 32.64 -53.57 -23.86
CA ILE A 47 33.14 -54.94 -23.62
C ILE A 47 34.34 -54.96 -22.65
N PHE A 48 35.05 -53.84 -22.52
CA PHE A 48 36.22 -53.67 -21.63
C PHE A 48 35.94 -52.76 -20.41
N GLY A 49 34.67 -52.50 -20.08
CA GLY A 49 34.30 -51.57 -19.01
C GLY A 49 34.55 -50.09 -19.36
N ASN A 50 34.78 -49.77 -20.62
CA ASN A 50 34.90 -48.41 -21.14
C ASN A 50 33.53 -47.86 -21.57
N ARG A 51 33.35 -46.53 -21.55
CA ARG A 51 32.15 -45.88 -22.09
C ARG A 51 32.12 -46.04 -23.61
N THR A 52 30.99 -46.46 -24.14
CA THR A 52 30.77 -46.52 -25.59
C THR A 52 30.33 -45.17 -26.14
N LYS A 53 30.42 -44.99 -27.46
CA LYS A 53 29.83 -43.82 -28.13
C LYS A 53 28.32 -43.70 -27.83
N LYS A 54 27.61 -44.83 -27.70
CA LYS A 54 26.18 -44.84 -27.36
C LYS A 54 25.93 -44.31 -25.94
N ASP A 55 26.72 -44.77 -24.96
CA ASP A 55 26.64 -44.27 -23.58
C ASP A 55 26.89 -42.75 -23.52
N MET A 56 27.85 -42.27 -24.31
CA MET A 56 28.19 -40.84 -24.38
C MET A 56 27.06 -40.01 -25.01
N ILE A 57 26.42 -40.52 -26.07
CA ILE A 57 25.26 -39.86 -26.71
C ILE A 57 24.07 -39.80 -25.74
N GLU A 58 23.75 -40.91 -25.04
CA GLU A 58 22.68 -40.94 -24.04
C GLU A 58 22.91 -39.88 -22.95
N THR A 59 24.14 -39.78 -22.44
CA THR A 59 24.46 -38.79 -21.40
C THR A 59 24.37 -37.35 -21.90
N ASN A 60 24.67 -37.11 -23.18
CA ASN A 60 24.57 -35.78 -23.78
C ASN A 60 23.11 -35.38 -24.05
N ASP A 61 22.27 -36.32 -24.51
CA ASP A 61 20.82 -36.10 -24.65
C ASP A 61 20.17 -35.73 -23.30
N TRP A 62 20.60 -36.37 -22.21
CA TRP A 62 20.15 -35.97 -20.88
C TRP A 62 20.57 -34.55 -20.50
N LEU A 63 21.81 -34.15 -20.82
CA LEU A 63 22.28 -32.77 -20.57
C LEU A 63 21.49 -31.74 -21.38
N GLU A 64 21.19 -32.05 -22.64
CA GLU A 64 20.36 -31.19 -23.50
C GLU A 64 18.97 -31.00 -22.90
N ARG A 65 18.33 -32.06 -22.42
CA ARG A 65 17.03 -31.99 -21.73
C ARG A 65 17.10 -31.17 -20.44
N ILE A 66 18.17 -31.30 -19.66
CA ILE A 66 18.38 -30.50 -18.44
C ILE A 66 18.52 -29.02 -18.81
N LEU A 67 19.33 -28.69 -19.83
CA LEU A 67 19.49 -27.31 -20.31
C LEU A 67 18.17 -26.70 -20.79
N LEU A 68 17.35 -27.47 -21.51
CA LEU A 68 16.01 -27.02 -21.91
C LEU A 68 15.12 -26.73 -20.69
N LYS A 69 15.20 -27.55 -19.63
CA LYS A 69 14.47 -27.30 -18.39
C LYS A 69 15.01 -26.12 -17.60
N ASP A 70 16.32 -25.95 -17.52
CA ASP A 70 16.96 -24.81 -16.86
C ASP A 70 16.54 -23.50 -17.55
N ASN A 71 16.44 -23.47 -18.88
CA ASN A 71 15.91 -22.33 -19.62
C ASN A 71 14.44 -22.03 -19.26
N GLN A 72 13.59 -23.05 -19.19
CA GLN A 72 12.20 -22.89 -18.77
C GLN A 72 12.08 -22.34 -17.34
N ILE A 73 12.93 -22.80 -16.42
CA ILE A 73 13.00 -22.29 -15.05
C ILE A 73 13.43 -20.81 -15.04
N MET A 74 14.44 -20.46 -15.83
CA MET A 74 14.93 -19.08 -15.91
C MET A 74 13.91 -18.11 -16.51
N ASP A 75 13.15 -18.55 -17.51
CA ASP A 75 12.09 -17.74 -18.10
C ASP A 75 10.94 -17.50 -17.11
N GLU A 76 10.57 -18.50 -16.32
CA GLU A 76 9.56 -18.35 -15.25
C GLU A 76 10.05 -17.38 -14.16
N LEU A 77 11.29 -17.52 -13.70
CA LEU A 77 11.89 -16.62 -12.71
C LEU A 77 11.94 -15.16 -13.21
N ARG A 78 12.27 -14.95 -14.49
CA ARG A 78 12.26 -13.62 -15.10
C ARG A 78 10.84 -13.05 -15.19
N MET A 79 9.86 -13.89 -15.53
CA MET A 79 8.45 -13.49 -15.56
C MET A 79 8.00 -13.04 -14.17
N GLN A 80 8.23 -13.85 -13.14
CA GLN A 80 7.88 -13.51 -11.75
C GLN A 80 8.52 -12.19 -11.31
N GLY A 81 9.82 -12.01 -11.56
CA GLY A 81 10.52 -10.76 -11.24
C GLY A 81 10.00 -9.55 -12.04
N SER A 82 9.49 -9.75 -13.26
CA SER A 82 8.86 -8.67 -14.04
C SER A 82 7.49 -8.29 -13.50
N ILE A 83 6.69 -9.28 -13.09
CA ILE A 83 5.37 -9.08 -12.48
C ILE A 83 5.54 -8.32 -11.16
N GLU A 84 6.46 -8.76 -10.30
CA GLU A 84 6.76 -8.10 -9.02
C GLU A 84 7.21 -6.64 -9.22
N LYS A 85 8.04 -6.36 -10.23
CA LYS A 85 8.42 -4.97 -10.55
C LYS A 85 7.23 -4.13 -11.01
N VAL A 86 6.34 -4.70 -11.82
CA VAL A 86 5.13 -4.02 -12.29
C VAL A 86 4.19 -3.72 -11.12
N THR A 87 3.96 -4.68 -10.22
CA THR A 87 3.10 -4.47 -9.05
C THR A 87 3.67 -3.42 -8.11
N ILE A 88 4.97 -3.48 -7.79
CA ILE A 88 5.64 -2.45 -6.97
C ILE A 88 5.56 -1.07 -7.63
N SER A 89 5.73 -1.01 -8.96
CA SER A 89 5.62 0.25 -9.70
C SER A 89 4.21 0.83 -9.63
N GLN A 90 3.19 -0.01 -9.81
CA GLN A 90 1.78 0.39 -9.73
C GLN A 90 1.42 0.86 -8.32
N GLU A 91 1.78 0.09 -7.28
CA GLU A 91 1.55 0.48 -5.89
C GLU A 91 2.19 1.84 -5.58
N LYS A 92 3.43 2.05 -6.03
CA LYS A 92 4.13 3.33 -5.84
C LYS A 92 3.39 4.50 -6.51
N GLU A 93 2.89 4.29 -7.72
CA GLU A 93 2.09 5.29 -8.43
C GLU A 93 0.77 5.58 -7.72
N ASP A 94 0.11 4.56 -7.20
CA ASP A 94 -1.10 4.68 -6.40
C ASP A 94 -0.84 5.47 -5.12
N TYR A 95 0.21 5.14 -4.37
CA TYR A 95 0.63 5.90 -3.18
C TYR A 95 0.90 7.36 -3.49
N LYS A 96 1.57 7.65 -4.60
CA LYS A 96 1.80 9.03 -5.05
C LYS A 96 0.47 9.74 -5.34
N SER A 97 -0.46 9.07 -6.01
CA SER A 97 -1.78 9.64 -6.32
C SER A 97 -2.61 9.92 -5.07
N ILE A 98 -2.59 9.00 -4.09
CA ILE A 98 -3.28 9.15 -2.81
C ILE A 98 -2.68 10.30 -2.02
N THR A 99 -1.35 10.42 -2.00
CA THR A 99 -0.64 11.50 -1.31
C THR A 99 -1.00 12.86 -1.91
N MET A 100 -1.04 12.97 -3.24
CA MET A 100 -1.47 14.20 -3.92
C MET A 100 -2.93 14.56 -3.63
N LYS A 101 -3.83 13.58 -3.56
CA LYS A 101 -5.23 13.80 -3.16
C LYS A 101 -5.31 14.28 -1.72
N LEU A 102 -4.62 13.60 -0.81
CA LEU A 102 -4.60 13.95 0.62
C LEU A 102 -4.05 15.36 0.85
N GLU A 103 -2.98 15.75 0.15
CA GLU A 103 -2.43 17.09 0.23
C GLU A 103 -3.44 18.15 -0.22
N ARG A 104 -4.15 17.89 -1.34
CA ARG A 104 -5.21 18.76 -1.82
C ARG A 104 -6.36 18.88 -0.82
N ASP A 105 -6.78 17.76 -0.25
CA ASP A 105 -7.87 17.72 0.74
C ASP A 105 -7.48 18.50 2.00
N VAL A 106 -6.26 18.34 2.48
CA VAL A 106 -5.72 19.13 3.60
C VAL A 106 -5.71 20.62 3.29
N GLN A 107 -5.33 21.02 2.07
CA GLN A 107 -5.37 22.43 1.67
C GLN A 107 -6.80 22.98 1.62
N ILE A 108 -7.76 22.20 1.12
CA ILE A 108 -9.18 22.58 1.09
C ILE A 108 -9.71 22.74 2.51
N LEU A 109 -9.44 21.77 3.39
CA LEU A 109 -9.87 21.80 4.79
C LEU A 109 -9.27 23.00 5.54
N LYS A 110 -8.00 23.32 5.31
CA LYS A 110 -7.37 24.51 5.90
C LYS A 110 -8.04 25.80 5.45
N ARG A 111 -8.41 25.92 4.17
CA ARG A 111 -9.14 27.09 3.66
C ARG A 111 -10.53 27.19 4.26
N ALA A 112 -11.27 26.08 4.31
CA ALA A 112 -12.60 26.05 4.91
C ALA A 112 -12.55 26.41 6.40
N LEU A 113 -11.53 25.96 7.12
CA LEU A 113 -11.32 26.32 8.53
C LEU A 113 -11.03 27.82 8.69
N ALA A 114 -10.13 28.38 7.88
CA ALA A 114 -9.83 29.82 7.91
C ALA A 114 -11.05 30.68 7.58
N GLU A 115 -11.88 30.25 6.63
CA GLU A 115 -13.15 30.92 6.29
C GLU A 115 -14.13 30.89 7.47
N LYS A 116 -14.26 29.74 8.14
CA LYS A 116 -15.10 29.61 9.34
C LYS A 116 -14.61 30.45 10.51
N GLU A 117 -13.31 30.51 10.74
CA GLU A 117 -12.73 31.41 11.75
C GLU A 117 -13.01 32.88 11.44
N SER A 118 -12.90 33.29 10.18
CA SER A 118 -13.27 34.64 9.74
C SER A 118 -14.76 34.92 9.97
N GLU A 119 -15.64 34.00 9.62
CA GLU A 119 -17.10 34.12 9.84
C GLU A 119 -17.44 34.26 11.33
N VAL A 120 -16.80 33.45 12.19
CA VAL A 120 -16.98 33.51 13.64
C VAL A 120 -16.48 34.84 14.20
N ASN A 121 -15.31 35.31 13.76
CA ASN A 121 -14.76 36.59 14.21
C ASN A 121 -15.64 37.78 13.78
N GLN A 122 -16.21 37.73 12.57
CA GLN A 122 -17.18 38.74 12.12
C GLN A 122 -18.42 38.75 13.03
N LYS A 123 -19.03 37.59 13.31
CA LYS A 123 -20.19 37.49 14.21
C LYS A 123 -19.88 37.99 15.63
N ILE A 124 -18.72 37.67 16.18
CA ILE A 124 -18.27 38.17 17.48
C ILE A 124 -18.12 39.70 17.43
N SER A 125 -17.55 40.25 16.35
CA SER A 125 -17.40 41.69 16.20
C SER A 125 -18.73 42.42 16.07
N GLU A 126 -19.69 41.86 15.33
CA GLU A 126 -21.05 42.38 15.18
C GLU A 126 -21.77 42.40 16.53
N GLN A 127 -21.73 41.29 17.28
CA GLN A 127 -22.28 41.21 18.63
C GLN A 127 -21.68 42.27 19.55
N ARG A 128 -20.35 42.43 19.55
CA ARG A 128 -19.67 43.48 20.33
C ARG A 128 -20.14 44.88 19.90
N THR A 129 -20.22 45.18 18.61
CA THR A 129 -20.72 46.49 18.17
C THR A 129 -22.16 46.76 18.61
N LEU A 130 -23.02 45.74 18.62
CA LEU A 130 -24.39 45.86 19.14
C LEU A 130 -24.41 46.11 20.66
N GLU A 131 -23.58 45.39 21.43
CA GLU A 131 -23.43 45.61 22.87
C GLU A 131 -22.95 47.04 23.18
N TRP A 132 -21.92 47.52 22.47
CA TRP A 132 -21.37 48.86 22.68
C TRP A 132 -22.32 49.98 22.22
N THR A 133 -23.06 49.79 21.12
CA THR A 133 -24.04 50.77 20.64
C THR A 133 -25.24 50.87 21.57
N THR A 134 -25.77 49.74 22.06
CA THR A 134 -26.87 49.74 23.04
C THR A 134 -26.45 50.33 24.37
N LEU A 135 -25.23 50.05 24.84
CA LEU A 135 -24.67 50.62 26.08
C LEU A 135 -24.49 52.15 25.97
N THR A 136 -23.94 52.64 24.87
CA THR A 136 -23.77 54.09 24.66
C THR A 136 -25.11 54.81 24.54
N LEU A 137 -26.09 54.22 23.84
CA LEU A 137 -27.45 54.74 23.76
C LEU A 137 -28.13 54.78 25.14
N PHE A 138 -27.98 53.72 25.95
CA PHE A 138 -28.52 53.68 27.31
C PHE A 138 -27.91 54.78 28.21
N LEU A 139 -26.57 54.93 28.20
CA LEU A 139 -25.89 55.95 29.00
C LEU A 139 -26.26 57.37 28.57
N SER A 140 -26.38 57.63 27.26
CA SER A 140 -26.80 58.95 26.76
C SER A 140 -28.22 59.30 27.19
N THR A 141 -29.15 58.34 27.13
CA THR A 141 -30.54 58.52 27.55
C THR A 141 -30.65 58.75 29.05
N ALA A 142 -29.90 57.99 29.86
CA ALA A 142 -29.83 58.16 31.31
C ALA A 142 -29.24 59.52 31.70
N GLY A 143 -28.16 59.95 31.02
CA GLY A 143 -27.52 61.25 31.24
C GLY A 143 -28.44 62.42 30.93
N LEU A 144 -29.15 62.38 29.79
CA LEU A 144 -30.15 63.39 29.43
C LEU A 144 -31.31 63.43 30.42
N SER A 145 -31.79 62.26 30.86
CA SER A 145 -32.87 62.16 31.85
C SER A 145 -32.46 62.78 33.19
N TRP A 146 -31.25 62.50 33.65
CA TRP A 146 -30.69 63.10 34.86
C TRP A 146 -30.52 64.62 34.74
N TRP A 147 -30.06 65.10 33.58
CA TRP A 147 -29.88 66.52 33.32
C TRP A 147 -31.22 67.28 33.34
N ILE A 148 -32.27 66.73 32.69
CA ILE A 148 -33.63 67.30 32.71
C ILE A 148 -34.19 67.32 34.14
N TYR A 149 -34.00 66.25 34.92
CA TYR A 149 -34.41 66.20 36.33
C TYR A 149 -33.74 67.32 37.15
N ARG A 150 -32.45 67.56 36.93
CA ARG A 150 -31.70 68.61 37.62
C ARG A 150 -32.21 70.01 37.26
N ILE A 151 -32.52 70.27 35.98
CA ILE A 151 -33.08 71.55 35.53
C ILE A 151 -34.45 71.79 36.15
N LYS A 152 -35.35 70.79 36.11
CA LYS A 152 -36.69 70.93 36.71
C LYS A 152 -36.65 71.20 38.21
N LYS A 153 -35.72 70.59 38.94
CA LYS A 153 -35.52 70.85 40.38
C LYS A 153 -34.92 72.24 40.67
N ALA A 154 -34.18 72.83 39.73
CA ALA A 154 -33.61 74.17 39.88
C ALA A 154 -34.58 75.29 39.49
N SER A 155 -35.63 74.98 38.73
CA SER A 155 -36.67 75.93 38.28
C SER A 155 -37.99 75.83 39.08
N ALA A 156 -38.04 75.00 40.11
CA ALA A 156 -39.14 74.89 41.07
C ALA A 156 -38.66 75.35 42.46
#